data_AF-A0A3C1G438-F1
#
_entry.id   AF-A0A3C1G438-F1
#
_cell.length_a   1.000
_cell.length_b   1.000
_cell.length_c   1.000
_cell.angle_alpha   90.00
_cell.angle_beta   90.00
_cell.angle_gamma   90.00
#
_symmetry.space_group_name_H-M   'P 1'
#
loop_
_entity.id
_entity.type
_entity.pdbx_description
1 polymer ?
#
loop_
_entity_poly.entity_id
_entity_poly.type
_entity_poly.pdbx_seq_one_letter_code
_entity_poly.pdbx_strand_id
1 'polypeptide(L)'
;MASHRYAEGELLVKFKEGVSSDRAAAIISQKGASVIKVIEGVQVYHIRLPKKKKVEEAVKEFSAIPEVQYAEPNYTLKMQSEEH
;
A
#
# COMPACT_ATOMS: atom_id res chain seq x y z
N MET A 1 -3.86 -12.42 22.37
CA MET A 1 -4.19 -12.25 20.94
C MET A 1 -3.04 -11.52 20.27
N ALA A 2 -2.33 -12.18 19.35
CA ALA A 2 -1.21 -11.57 18.64
C ALA A 2 -1.75 -10.46 17.72
N SER A 3 -1.63 -9.20 18.14
CA SER A 3 -2.00 -8.05 17.33
C SER A 3 -0.99 -7.94 16.19
N HIS A 4 -1.36 -8.41 15.00
CA HIS A 4 -0.64 -8.09 13.78
C HIS A 4 -0.73 -6.57 13.57
N ARG A 5 0.30 -5.83 14.01
CA ARG A 5 0.36 -4.38 13.89
C ARG A 5 0.85 -4.01 12.49
N TYR A 6 -0.08 -3.74 11.59
CA TYR A 6 0.22 -2.98 10.37
C TYR A 6 0.33 -1.48 10.70
N ALA A 7 1.09 -0.73 9.91
CA ALA A 7 1.17 0.72 10.05
C ALA A 7 -0.19 1.34 9.69
N GLU A 8 -0.81 2.03 10.65
CA GLU A 8 -2.12 2.64 10.44
C GLU A 8 -2.05 3.68 9.31
N GLY A 9 -3.00 3.57 8.37
CA GLY A 9 -3.11 4.50 7.25
C GLY A 9 -2.05 4.31 6.16
N GLU A 10 -1.37 3.16 6.09
CA GLU A 10 -0.41 2.85 5.02
C GLU A 10 -0.80 1.59 4.25
N LEU A 11 -0.51 1.59 2.95
CA LEU A 11 -0.83 0.49 2.05
C LEU A 11 0.33 0.27 1.07
N LEU A 12 0.56 -0.99 0.71
CA LEU A 12 1.41 -1.38 -0.41
C LEU A 12 0.53 -1.76 -1.59
N VAL A 13 0.74 -1.13 -2.73
CA VAL A 13 -0.06 -1.35 -3.95
C VAL A 13 0.88 -1.71 -5.09
N LYS A 14 0.72 -2.90 -5.65
CA LYS A 14 1.43 -3.29 -6.87
C LYS A 14 0.54 -3.10 -8.09
N PHE A 15 1.06 -2.44 -9.10
CA PHE A 15 0.39 -2.32 -10.39
C PHE A 15 0.80 -3.44 -11.35
N LYS A 16 -0.10 -3.77 -12.28
CA LYS A 16 0.18 -4.73 -13.35
C LYS A 16 1.26 -4.21 -14.28
N GLU A 17 1.96 -5.12 -14.93
CA GLU A 17 2.93 -4.78 -15.96
C GLU A 17 2.26 -3.99 -17.10
N GLY A 18 2.97 -2.97 -17.60
CA GLY A 18 2.44 -2.05 -18.62
C GLY A 18 1.75 -0.80 -18.06
N VAL A 19 1.48 -0.73 -16.75
CA VAL A 19 0.99 0.49 -16.11
C VAL A 19 2.18 1.46 -15.92
N SER A 20 2.11 2.63 -16.55
CA SER A 20 3.14 3.66 -16.37
C SER A 20 3.11 4.25 -14.97
N SER A 21 4.26 4.77 -14.51
CA SER A 21 4.37 5.42 -13.20
C SER A 21 3.42 6.60 -13.05
N ASP A 22 3.23 7.40 -14.11
CA ASP A 22 2.25 8.49 -14.14
C ASP A 22 0.82 7.99 -13.95
N ARG A 23 0.45 6.87 -14.60
CA ARG A 23 -0.88 6.28 -14.45
C ARG A 23 -1.09 5.75 -13.03
N ALA A 24 -0.11 5.06 -12.48
CA ALA A 24 -0.14 4.58 -11.10
C ALA A 24 -0.31 5.74 -10.11
N ALA A 25 0.49 6.80 -10.24
CA ALA A 25 0.41 7.99 -9.42
C ALA A 25 -0.97 8.69 -9.53
N ALA A 26 -1.52 8.78 -10.75
CA ALA A 26 -2.84 9.33 -10.97
C ALA A 26 -3.94 8.51 -10.27
N ILE A 27 -3.91 7.18 -10.36
CA ILE A 27 -4.85 6.29 -9.67
C ILE A 27 -4.77 6.48 -8.15
N ILE A 28 -3.56 6.52 -7.60
CA ILE A 28 -3.33 6.72 -6.16
C ILE A 28 -3.90 8.07 -5.72
N SER A 29 -3.60 9.14 -6.46
CA SER A 29 -4.09 10.48 -6.16
C SER A 29 -5.61 10.60 -6.28
N GLN A 30 -6.24 9.89 -7.22
CA GLN A 30 -7.70 9.86 -7.37
C GLN A 30 -8.41 9.22 -6.16
N LYS A 31 -7.72 8.33 -5.44
CA LYS A 31 -8.20 7.76 -4.16
C LYS A 31 -7.90 8.65 -2.95
N GLY A 32 -7.33 9.84 -3.16
CA GLY A 32 -6.95 10.76 -2.09
C GLY A 32 -5.77 10.26 -1.25
N ALA A 33 -5.01 9.29 -1.76
CA ALA A 33 -3.80 8.78 -1.16
C ALA A 33 -2.57 9.52 -1.71
N SER A 34 -1.44 9.41 -1.03
CA SER A 34 -0.17 10.03 -1.43
C SER A 34 0.94 9.00 -1.45
N VAL A 35 1.86 9.09 -2.41
CA VAL A 35 3.00 8.17 -2.49
C VAL A 35 4.04 8.56 -1.44
N ILE A 36 4.40 7.62 -0.57
CA ILE A 36 5.52 7.74 0.38
C ILE A 36 6.82 7.33 -0.31
N LYS A 37 6.80 6.17 -0.99
CA LYS A 37 7.95 5.62 -1.69
C LYS A 37 7.51 4.71 -2.84
N VAL A 38 8.28 4.68 -3.91
CA VAL A 38 8.18 3.67 -4.97
C VAL A 38 9.31 2.66 -4.78
N ILE A 39 8.96 1.37 -4.79
CA ILE A 39 9.92 0.27 -4.83
C ILE A 39 10.12 -0.07 -6.31
N GLU A 40 11.13 0.56 -6.90
CA GLU A 40 11.49 0.39 -8.30
C GLU A 40 11.91 -1.06 -8.59
N GLY A 41 11.73 -1.49 -9.84
CA GLY A 41 11.99 -2.88 -10.26
C GLY A 41 10.83 -3.86 -10.01
N VAL A 42 9.94 -3.57 -9.05
CA VAL A 42 8.74 -4.41 -8.77
C VAL A 42 7.41 -3.68 -8.90
N GLN A 43 7.42 -2.39 -9.27
CA GLN A 43 6.22 -1.55 -9.45
C GLN A 43 5.28 -1.54 -8.23
N VAL A 44 5.88 -1.57 -7.03
CA VAL A 44 5.15 -1.49 -5.75
C VAL A 44 5.22 -0.06 -5.23
N TYR A 45 4.06 0.48 -4.86
CA TYR A 45 3.90 1.81 -4.31
C TYR A 45 3.53 1.69 -2.84
N HIS A 46 4.36 2.29 -1.99
CA HIS A 46 4.03 2.52 -0.59
C HIS A 46 3.29 3.85 -0.49
N ILE A 47 2.04 3.80 -0.07
CA ILE A 47 1.15 4.97 -0.05
C ILE A 47 0.63 5.26 1.36
N ARG A 48 0.39 6.54 1.62
CA ARG A 48 -0.35 7.06 2.77
C ARG A 48 -1.81 7.25 2.39
N LEU A 49 -2.71 6.68 3.17
CA LEU A 49 -4.15 6.84 3.06
C LEU A 49 -4.62 8.15 3.74
N PRO A 50 -5.76 8.71 3.32
CA PRO A 50 -6.34 9.85 4.01
C PRO A 50 -6.75 9.50 5.44
N LYS A 51 -6.64 10.46 6.38
CA LYS A 51 -6.78 10.24 7.84
C LYS A 51 -8.04 9.49 8.30
N LYS A 52 -9.12 9.54 7.53
CA LYS A 52 -10.42 8.90 7.85
C LYS A 52 -10.60 7.54 7.18
N LYS A 53 -9.66 7.08 6.35
CA LYS A 53 -9.80 5.86 5.56
C LYS A 53 -9.20 4.67 6.31
N LYS A 54 -10.01 3.62 6.47
CA LYS A 54 -9.55 2.35 7.05
C LYS A 54 -8.71 1.59 6.04
N VAL A 55 -7.63 0.96 6.51
CA VAL A 55 -6.72 0.17 5.67
C VAL A 55 -7.46 -0.95 4.95
N GLU A 56 -8.33 -1.67 5.65
CA GLU A 56 -9.12 -2.78 5.09
C GLU A 56 -10.05 -2.34 3.95
N GLU A 57 -10.66 -1.15 4.07
CA GLU A 57 -11.49 -0.58 3.01
C GLU A 57 -10.62 -0.16 1.82
N ALA A 58 -9.46 0.45 2.07
CA ALA A 58 -8.53 0.84 1.03
C ALA A 58 -8.00 -0.40 0.27
N VAL A 59 -7.68 -1.49 0.96
CA VAL A 59 -7.31 -2.78 0.34
C VAL A 59 -8.39 -3.20 -0.67
N LYS A 60 -9.66 -3.19 -0.27
CA LYS A 60 -10.79 -3.58 -1.14
C LYS A 60 -10.92 -2.63 -2.33
N GLU A 61 -10.81 -1.33 -2.11
CA GLU A 61 -10.94 -0.33 -3.17
C GLU A 61 -9.82 -0.40 -4.20
N PHE A 62 -8.57 -0.54 -3.77
CA PHE A 62 -7.43 -0.68 -4.68
C PHE A 62 -7.44 -2.04 -5.38
N SER A 63 -7.78 -3.13 -4.68
CA SER A 63 -7.88 -4.47 -5.29
C SER A 63 -8.97 -4.59 -6.35
N ALA A 64 -9.98 -3.70 -6.32
CA ALA A 64 -11.03 -3.65 -7.33
C ALA A 64 -10.62 -2.89 -8.62
N ILE A 65 -9.45 -2.25 -8.65
CA ILE A 65 -8.98 -1.48 -9.80
C ILE A 65 -8.35 -2.44 -10.82
N PRO A 66 -8.77 -2.44 -12.10
CA PRO A 66 -8.24 -3.35 -13.11
C PRO A 66 -6.72 -3.27 -13.31
N GLU A 67 -6.12 -2.08 -13.14
CA GLU A 67 -4.68 -1.85 -13.24
C GLU A 67 -3.87 -2.35 -12.04
N VAL A 68 -4.52 -2.64 -10.91
CA VAL A 68 -3.86 -3.11 -9.69
C VAL A 68 -3.70 -4.63 -9.75
N GLN A 69 -2.50 -5.12 -9.46
CA GLN A 69 -2.21 -6.54 -9.34
C GLN A 69 -2.54 -7.05 -7.94
N TYR A 70 -2.15 -6.32 -6.90
CA TYR A 70 -2.56 -6.57 -5.52
C TYR A 70 -2.43 -5.31 -4.65
N ALA A 71 -3.17 -5.27 -3.55
CA ALA A 71 -3.05 -4.25 -2.51
C ALA A 71 -3.08 -4.90 -1.13
N GLU A 72 -2.16 -4.53 -0.24
CA GLU A 72 -2.04 -5.13 1.09
C GLU A 72 -1.65 -4.10 2.16
N PRO A 73 -2.02 -4.30 3.44
CA PRO A 73 -1.56 -3.49 4.55
C PRO A 73 -0.02 -3.47 4.63
N ASN A 74 0.56 -2.33 5.03
CA ASN A 74 1.99 -2.28 5.33
C ASN A 74 2.28 -2.93 6.70
N TYR A 75 2.62 -4.22 6.73
CA TYR A 75 2.94 -4.94 7.96
C TYR A 75 4.35 -4.57 8.47
N THR A 76 4.42 -3.91 9.62
CA THR A 76 5.68 -3.76 10.35
C THR A 76 6.03 -5.06 11.07
N LEU A 77 6.87 -5.89 10.47
CA LEU A 77 7.56 -6.95 11.19
C LEU A 77 8.54 -6.31 12.16
N LYS A 78 8.17 -6.24 13.45
CA LYS A 78 9.17 -6.03 14.49
C LYS A 78 9.98 -7.33 14.57
N MET A 79 11.17 -7.35 14.00
CA MET A 79 12.17 -8.35 14.37
C MET A 79 12.42 -8.15 15.86
N GLN A 80 11.96 -9.09 16.69
CA GLN A 80 12.40 -9.14 18.08
C GLN A 80 13.90 -9.45 18.03
N SER A 81 14.73 -8.43 18.28
CA SER A 81 16.07 -8.67 18.77
C SER A 81 15.92 -9.28 20.16
N GLU A 82 16.08 -10.60 20.26
CA GLU A 82 16.39 -11.23 21.53
C GLU A 82 17.78 -10.73 21.93
N GLU A 83 17.83 -9.73 22.82
CA GLU A 83 19.05 -9.46 23.59
C GLU A 83 19.29 -10.66 24.51
N HIS A 84 20.47 -11.25 24.38
CA HIS A 84 20.94 -12.42 25.11
C HIS A 84 21.83 -12.01 26.28
#